data_AF-A0A1H8DZK8-F1
#
_entry.id   AF-A0A1H8DZK8-F1
#
_cell.length_a   1.000
_cell.length_b   1.000
_cell.length_c   1.000
_cell.angle_alpha   90.00
_cell.angle_beta   90.00
_cell.angle_gamma   90.00
#
_symmetry.space_group_name_H-M   'P 1'
#
loop_
_entity.id
_entity.type
_entity.pdbx_description
1 polymer ?
#
loop_
_entity_poly.entity_id
_entity_poly.type
_entity_poly.pdbx_seq_one_letter_code
_entity_poly.pdbx_strand_id
1 'polypeptide(L)'
;MATIKQLQSTLKLTFGIVPIVAGLDKFTNLLTNWVDYLGNNKSMIPFDPLTFMKMVGVIEIIAGILVLVRPLIGAYVVMAWLICIALQLIIGGHYFDVAVRDLVMAIGAYTLAQLTKMQTAGNR
;
A
#
# COMPACT_ATOMS: atom_id res chain seq x y z
N MET A 1 -28.93 4.87 -4.57
CA MET A 1 -27.70 5.48 -4.01
C MET A 1 -26.91 4.41 -3.27
N ALA A 2 -25.58 4.44 -3.32
CA ALA A 2 -24.74 3.48 -2.58
C ALA A 2 -24.74 3.79 -1.08
N THR A 3 -24.69 2.75 -0.25
CA THR A 3 -24.62 2.87 1.22
C THR A 3 -23.18 3.03 1.71
N ILE A 4 -22.97 3.64 2.89
CA ILE A 4 -21.66 3.76 3.53
C ILE A 4 -20.97 2.40 3.67
N LYS A 5 -21.73 1.37 4.06
CA LYS A 5 -21.22 -0.01 4.20
C LYS A 5 -20.72 -0.59 2.88
N GLN A 6 -21.41 -0.31 1.76
CA GLN A 6 -20.96 -0.72 0.43
C GLN A 6 -19.66 0.00 0.05
N LEU A 7 -19.58 1.32 0.22
CA LEU A 7 -18.35 2.08 -0.07
C LEU A 7 -17.16 1.59 0.77
N GLN A 8 -17.38 1.37 2.06
CA GLN A 8 -16.38 0.85 2.98
C GLN A 8 -15.94 -0.57 2.59
N SER A 9 -16.87 -1.44 2.18
CA SER A 9 -16.54 -2.79 1.72
C SER A 9 -15.74 -2.79 0.42
N THR A 10 -16.09 -1.92 -0.53
CA THR A 10 -15.32 -1.77 -1.78
C THR A 10 -13.90 -1.33 -1.49
N LEU A 11 -13.71 -0.27 -0.70
CA LEU A 11 -12.36 0.19 -0.34
C LEU A 11 -11.59 -0.86 0.47
N LYS A 12 -12.25 -1.58 1.38
CA LYS A 12 -11.63 -2.67 2.14
C LYS A 12 -11.10 -3.77 1.23
N LEU A 13 -11.87 -4.17 0.22
CA LEU A 13 -11.43 -5.17 -0.75
C LEU A 13 -10.29 -4.64 -1.62
N THR A 14 -10.40 -3.41 -2.13
CA THR A 14 -9.34 -2.79 -2.94
C THR A 14 -8.02 -2.70 -2.17
N PHE A 15 -8.02 -2.08 -0.99
CA PHE A 15 -6.81 -1.91 -0.17
C PHE A 15 -6.37 -3.19 0.55
N GLY A 16 -7.17 -4.25 0.54
CA GLY A 16 -6.76 -5.58 0.98
C GLY A 16 -6.09 -6.37 -0.13
N ILE A 17 -6.71 -6.43 -1.31
CA ILE A 17 -6.28 -7.27 -2.43
C ILE A 17 -5.07 -6.64 -3.15
N VAL A 18 -5.09 -5.34 -3.41
CA VAL A 18 -4.03 -4.69 -4.20
C VAL A 18 -2.65 -4.85 -3.55
N PRO A 19 -2.44 -4.62 -2.24
CA PRO A 19 -1.14 -4.86 -1.61
C PRO A 19 -0.70 -6.32 -1.64
N ILE A 20 -1.65 -7.27 -1.52
CA ILE A 20 -1.33 -8.71 -1.62
C ILE A 20 -0.81 -9.04 -3.01
N VAL A 21 -1.51 -8.58 -4.05
CA VAL A 21 -1.09 -8.82 -5.44
C VAL A 21 0.24 -8.12 -5.75
N ALA A 22 0.42 -6.87 -5.33
CA ALA A 22 1.67 -6.13 -5.51
C ALA A 22 2.84 -6.78 -4.77
N GLY A 23 2.60 -7.29 -3.56
CA GLY A 23 3.62 -7.98 -2.77
C GLY A 23 3.99 -9.35 -3.36
N LEU A 24 3.01 -10.10 -3.87
CA LEU A 24 3.28 -11.35 -4.61
C LEU A 24 4.06 -11.07 -5.91
N ASP A 25 3.73 -9.98 -6.61
CA ASP A 25 4.42 -9.63 -7.84
C ASP A 25 5.90 -9.29 -7.63
N LYS A 26 6.31 -8.86 -6.42
CA LYS A 26 7.74 -8.65 -6.08
C LYS A 26 8.57 -9.94 -6.09
N PHE A 27 7.93 -11.11 -6.06
CA PHE A 27 8.61 -12.40 -6.19
C PHE A 27 8.70 -12.87 -7.65
N THR A 28 7.71 -12.51 -8.47
CA THR A 28 7.59 -12.97 -9.86
C THR A 28 8.11 -11.95 -10.88
N ASN A 29 8.13 -10.66 -10.54
CA ASN A 29 8.38 -9.51 -11.42
C ASN A 29 7.55 -9.59 -12.72
N LEU A 30 6.26 -9.96 -12.60
CA LEU A 30 5.38 -10.15 -13.77
C LEU A 30 4.86 -8.80 -14.29
N LEU A 31 4.50 -7.88 -13.39
CA LEU A 31 4.02 -6.55 -13.78
C LEU A 31 5.19 -5.60 -14.08
N THR A 32 6.26 -5.68 -13.27
CA THR A 32 7.44 -4.83 -13.43
C THR A 32 8.66 -5.41 -12.73
N ASN A 33 9.85 -4.91 -13.07
CA ASN A 33 11.07 -5.19 -12.32
C ASN A 33 11.16 -4.25 -11.11
N TRP A 34 10.74 -4.75 -9.95
CA TRP A 34 10.63 -3.94 -8.73
C TRP A 34 11.95 -3.40 -8.23
N VAL A 35 13.06 -4.07 -8.53
CA VAL A 35 14.40 -3.62 -8.14
C VAL A 35 14.71 -2.25 -8.74
N ASP A 36 14.17 -1.92 -9.91
CA ASP A 36 14.44 -0.65 -10.59
C ASP A 36 13.82 0.57 -9.90
N TYR A 37 12.76 0.37 -9.11
CA TYR A 37 12.14 1.42 -8.31
C TYR A 37 13.02 1.88 -7.14
N LEU A 38 14.05 1.12 -6.76
CA LEU A 38 15.06 1.57 -5.80
C LEU A 38 15.91 2.72 -6.35
N GLY A 39 16.03 2.85 -7.67
CA GLY A 39 16.80 3.89 -8.33
C GLY A 39 18.23 4.00 -7.78
N ASN A 40 18.64 5.22 -7.43
CA ASN A 40 19.96 5.52 -6.86
C ASN A 40 20.15 5.00 -5.43
N ASN A 41 19.08 4.56 -4.74
CA ASN A 41 19.17 4.08 -3.37
C ASN A 41 19.71 2.64 -3.28
N LYS A 42 19.90 1.96 -4.43
CA LYS A 42 20.47 0.61 -4.50
C LYS A 42 21.82 0.49 -3.78
N SER A 43 22.64 1.54 -3.79
CA SER A 43 23.96 1.56 -3.14
C SER A 43 23.91 1.80 -1.62
N MET A 44 22.79 2.27 -1.09
CA MET A 44 22.60 2.53 0.34
C MET A 44 22.10 1.29 1.10
N ILE A 45 21.62 0.28 0.39
CA ILE A 45 21.07 -0.94 0.99
C ILE A 45 22.23 -1.94 1.20
N PRO A 46 22.48 -2.38 2.45
CA PRO A 46 23.59 -3.30 2.76
C PRO A 46 23.32 -4.76 2.36
N PHE A 47 22.24 -5.01 1.60
CA PHE A 47 21.77 -6.32 1.18
C PHE A 47 21.51 -6.33 -0.33
N ASP A 48 21.44 -7.54 -0.88
CA ASP A 48 21.04 -7.77 -2.27
C ASP A 48 19.68 -7.09 -2.57
N PRO A 49 19.59 -6.20 -3.58
CA PRO A 49 18.36 -5.45 -3.90
C PRO A 49 17.15 -6.33 -4.21
N LEU A 50 17.37 -7.50 -4.82
CA LEU A 50 16.30 -8.47 -5.10
C LEU A 50 15.76 -9.08 -3.80
N THR A 51 16.64 -9.44 -2.88
CA THR A 51 16.27 -9.95 -1.55
C THR A 51 15.52 -8.88 -0.75
N PHE A 52 15.96 -7.62 -0.83
CA PHE A 52 15.24 -6.50 -0.22
C PHE A 52 13.81 -6.37 -0.78
N MET A 53 13.64 -6.41 -2.10
CA MET A 53 12.31 -6.32 -2.70
C MET A 53 11.39 -7.48 -2.32
N LYS A 54 11.93 -8.69 -2.16
CA LYS A 54 11.16 -9.83 -1.64
C LYS A 54 10.68 -9.58 -0.20
N MET A 55 11.52 -9.01 0.67
CA MET A 55 11.11 -8.65 2.03
C MET A 55 10.01 -7.58 2.04
N VAL A 56 10.14 -6.54 1.21
CA VAL A 56 9.09 -5.53 0.99
C VAL A 56 7.78 -6.20 0.55
N GLY A 57 7.85 -7.19 -0.35
CA GLY A 57 6.68 -7.94 -0.80
C GLY A 57 5.97 -8.71 0.33
N VAL A 58 6.72 -9.32 1.26
CA VAL A 58 6.11 -9.96 2.45
C VAL A 58 5.35 -8.94 3.29
N ILE A 59 5.94 -7.76 3.52
CA ILE A 59 5.33 -6.70 4.33
C ILE A 59 4.02 -6.21 3.71
N GLU A 60 3.99 -6.02 2.39
CA GLU A 60 2.77 -5.61 1.68
C GLU A 60 1.66 -6.66 1.73
N ILE A 61 2.00 -7.94 1.62
CA ILE A 61 1.04 -9.04 1.78
C ILE A 61 0.44 -8.99 3.20
N ILE A 62 1.27 -8.85 4.23
CA ILE A 62 0.80 -8.73 5.61
C ILE A 62 -0.09 -7.50 5.80
N ALA A 63 0.28 -6.35 5.20
CA ALA A 63 -0.51 -5.13 5.27
C ALA A 63 -1.89 -5.31 4.60
N GLY A 64 -1.95 -5.96 3.43
CA GLY A 64 -3.22 -6.26 2.75
C GLY A 64 -4.10 -7.22 3.56
N ILE A 65 -3.53 -8.27 4.14
CA ILE A 65 -4.25 -9.16 5.07
C ILE A 65 -4.77 -8.38 6.29
N LEU A 66 -3.95 -7.48 6.84
CA LEU A 66 -4.32 -6.65 8.00
C LEU A 66 -5.53 -5.75 7.67
N VAL A 67 -5.62 -5.19 6.46
CA VAL A 67 -6.81 -4.44 6.02
C VAL A 67 -8.06 -5.33 6.00
N LEU A 68 -7.94 -6.58 5.54
CA LEU A 68 -9.07 -7.50 5.47
C LEU A 68 -9.57 -7.94 6.86
N VAL A 69 -8.65 -8.13 7.82
CA VAL A 69 -8.98 -8.58 9.18
C VAL A 69 -9.35 -7.41 10.10
N ARG A 70 -8.57 -6.32 10.09
CA ARG A 70 -8.74 -5.13 10.93
C ARG A 70 -8.68 -3.86 10.09
N PRO A 71 -9.75 -3.52 9.35
CA PRO A 71 -9.73 -2.47 8.34
C PRO A 71 -9.31 -1.09 8.86
N LEU A 72 -9.66 -0.73 10.11
CA LEU A 72 -9.25 0.55 10.68
C LEU A 72 -7.73 0.68 10.79
N ILE A 73 -7.08 -0.32 11.39
CA ILE A 73 -5.63 -0.32 11.62
C ILE A 73 -4.91 -0.55 10.29
N GLY A 74 -5.35 -1.54 9.51
CA GLY A 74 -4.74 -1.85 8.22
C GLY A 74 -4.78 -0.67 7.25
N ALA A 75 -5.87 0.09 7.22
CA ALA A 75 -5.99 1.26 6.36
C ALA A 75 -4.97 2.35 6.71
N TYR A 76 -4.74 2.63 8.01
CA TYR A 76 -3.68 3.57 8.41
C TYR A 76 -2.27 3.04 8.11
N VAL A 77 -2.05 1.74 8.26
CA VAL A 77 -0.77 1.09 7.90
C VAL A 77 -0.50 1.24 6.40
N VAL A 78 -1.47 0.90 5.55
CA VAL A 78 -1.34 1.04 4.09
C VAL A 78 -1.18 2.50 3.68
N MET A 79 -1.92 3.43 4.30
CA MET A 79 -1.74 4.86 4.07
C MET A 79 -0.30 5.31 4.34
N ALA A 80 0.23 5.00 5.52
CA ALA A 80 1.60 5.37 5.89
C ALA A 80 2.63 4.71 4.95
N TRP A 81 2.42 3.44 4.60
CA TRP A 81 3.29 2.70 3.69
C TRP A 81 3.36 3.33 2.30
N LEU A 82 2.21 3.67 1.71
CA LEU A 82 2.13 4.33 0.40
C LEU A 82 2.80 5.71 0.42
N ILE A 83 2.65 6.47 1.51
CA ILE A 83 3.35 7.75 1.67
C ILE A 83 4.87 7.52 1.72
N CYS A 84 5.35 6.51 2.45
CA CYS A 84 6.77 6.18 2.47
C CYS A 84 7.31 5.79 1.09
N ILE A 85 6.58 4.98 0.32
CA ILE A 85 6.96 4.63 -1.06
C ILE A 85 7.00 5.89 -1.93
N ALA A 86 5.97 6.73 -1.89
CA ALA A 86 5.93 7.97 -2.66
C ALA A 86 7.13 8.88 -2.35
N LEU A 87 7.46 9.06 -1.07
CA LEU A 87 8.63 9.84 -0.65
C LEU A 87 9.94 9.21 -1.14
N GLN A 88 10.07 7.89 -1.07
CA GLN A 88 11.24 7.15 -1.57
C GLN A 88 11.45 7.40 -3.07
N LEU A 89 10.38 7.40 -3.87
CA LEU A 89 10.44 7.68 -5.31
C LEU A 89 10.80 9.13 -5.61
N ILE A 90 10.22 10.08 -4.87
CA ILE A 90 10.56 11.51 -4.98
C ILE A 90 12.05 11.74 -4.69
N ILE A 91 12.57 11.17 -3.60
CA ILE A 91 13.99 11.26 -3.23
C ILE A 91 14.87 10.55 -4.28
N GLY A 92 14.40 9.43 -4.83
CA GLY A 92 15.06 8.71 -5.91
C GLY A 92 15.18 9.49 -7.21
N GLY A 93 14.45 10.59 -7.39
CA GLY A 93 14.53 11.47 -8.55
C GLY A 93 13.87 10.92 -9.83
N HIS A 94 13.15 9.80 -9.73
CA HIS A 94 12.50 9.12 -10.85
C HIS A 94 11.08 8.66 -10.44
N TYR A 95 10.20 8.41 -11.42
CA TYR A 95 8.83 7.92 -11.20
C TYR A 95 7.91 8.85 -10.38
N PHE A 96 8.01 10.17 -10.59
CA PHE A 96 7.15 11.16 -9.92
C PHE A 96 5.65 10.94 -10.17
N ASP A 97 5.30 10.43 -11.35
CA ASP A 97 3.94 10.06 -11.72
C ASP A 97 3.41 8.88 -10.88
N VAL A 98 4.27 7.93 -10.50
CA VAL A 98 3.93 6.84 -9.59
C VAL A 98 3.81 7.37 -8.16
N ALA A 99 4.73 8.23 -7.73
CA ALA A 99 4.68 8.84 -6.39
C ALA A 99 3.36 9.59 -6.15
N VAL A 100 2.90 10.39 -7.11
CA VAL A 100 1.61 11.12 -7.00
C VAL A 100 0.43 10.13 -6.92
N ARG A 101 0.47 9.04 -7.71
CA ARG A 101 -0.57 7.99 -7.65
C ARG A 101 -0.60 7.30 -6.28
N ASP A 102 0.54 7.02 -5.70
CA ASP A 102 0.64 6.43 -4.36
C ASP A 102 0.07 7.36 -3.29
N LEU A 103 0.29 8.67 -3.39
CA LEU A 103 -0.34 9.65 -2.49
C LEU A 103 -1.86 9.69 -2.64
N VAL A 104 -2.38 9.62 -3.87
CA VAL A 104 -3.83 9.52 -4.12
C VAL A 104 -4.41 8.24 -3.51
N MET A 105 -3.72 7.11 -3.66
CA MET A 105 -4.12 5.85 -3.03
C MET A 105 -4.03 5.93 -1.50
N ALA A 106 -3.04 6.63 -0.93
CA ALA A 106 -2.93 6.85 0.51
C ALA A 106 -4.13 7.63 1.06
N ILE A 107 -4.61 8.65 0.34
CA ILE A 107 -5.85 9.38 0.68
C ILE A 107 -7.04 8.43 0.64
N GLY A 108 -7.14 7.54 -0.36
CA GLY A 108 -8.18 6.52 -0.42
C GLY A 108 -8.16 5.55 0.78
N ALA A 109 -6.96 5.15 1.22
CA ALA A 109 -6.79 4.33 2.42
C ALA A 109 -7.21 5.11 3.68
N TYR A 110 -6.86 6.39 3.79
CA TYR A 110 -7.36 7.26 4.86
C TYR A 110 -8.89 7.33 4.88
N THR A 111 -9.53 7.47 3.71
CA THR A 111 -10.98 7.47 3.59
C THR A 111 -11.59 6.16 4.12
N LEU A 112 -11.00 5.00 3.80
CA LEU A 112 -11.41 3.71 4.37
C LEU A 112 -11.34 3.70 5.90
N ALA A 113 -10.27 4.24 6.48
CA ALA A 113 -10.11 4.34 7.92
C ALA A 113 -11.24 5.19 8.55
N GLN A 114 -11.54 6.35 7.96
CA GLN A 114 -12.59 7.24 8.45
C GLN A 114 -14.00 6.62 8.33
N LEU A 115 -14.31 5.97 7.20
CA LEU A 115 -15.58 5.26 7.04
C LEU A 115 -15.73 4.15 8.09
N THR A 116 -14.66 3.39 8.34
CA THR A 116 -14.66 2.33 9.35
C THR A 116 -14.85 2.88 10.77
N LYS A 117 -14.23 4.03 11.08
CA LYS A 117 -14.38 4.71 12.37
C LYS A 117 -15.81 5.20 12.59
N MET A 118 -16.41 5.84 11.59
CA MET A 118 -17.81 6.31 11.66
C MET A 118 -18.80 5.15 11.82
N GLN A 119 -18.60 4.05 11.10
CA GLN A 119 -19.47 2.87 11.22
C GLN A 119 -19.34 2.18 12.58
N THR A 120 -18.15 2.18 13.17
CA THR A 120 -17.94 1.65 14.54
C THR A 120 -18.59 2.55 15.59
N ALA A 121 -18.58 3.87 15.39
CA ALA A 121 -19.19 4.84 16.29
C ALA A 121 -20.73 4.82 16.24
N GLY A 122 -21.34 4.62 15.06
CA GLY A 122 -22.80 4.50 14.92
C GLY A 122 -23.38 3.16 15.39
N ASN A 123 -22.53 2.16 15.66
CA ASN A 123 -22.92 0.86 16.22
C ASN A 123 -22.82 0.81 17.76
N ARG A 124 -22.42 1.91 18.42
CA ARG A 124 -22.38 2.06 19.87
C ARG A 124 -23.50 3.00 20.31
#